data_AF-A0A9N8H2W9-F1
#
_entry.id   AF-A0A9N8H2W9-F1
#
_cell.length_a   1.000
_cell.length_b   1.000
_cell.length_c   1.000
_cell.angle_alpha   90.00
_cell.angle_beta   90.00
_cell.angle_gamma   90.00
#
_symmetry.space_group_name_H-M   'P 1'
#
loop_
_entity.id
_entity.type
_entity.pdbx_description
1 polymer ?
#
loop_
_entity_poly.entity_id
_entity_poly.type
_entity_poly.pdbx_seq_one_letter_code
_entity_poly.pdbx_strand_id
1 'polypeptide(L)'
;MNSPGSPAATPSGKKKPKSTKFGFLRNLWAFSAFVGGYFVGSLGSEGKALQDMVSQVAGGAVPVVNTGDGSDDTSAGRSLSIPSSTSNSVRQGVDLLPWLKDCEKPQSPRTLQEMAAVYKPSKFYAYLHTNFDRFYPQYMEKYRTKHFRMLEIGLDTGQGSLLWEEYFPCAKLVGLEYNVGNTKNEGASKIQTIVGDQGNAEFLKTSFLEQSEGGNFDLIVDDGGHHYEQQRTSYEVLFEKALNPGGLYVMEDIETSYWKKGTGLYGSPVTRGGLAEPATIINQFKQLVDVVNKKFHDNTYTVFGPVDQLVSTVGFGSNVIFLEKKTREHCWNERPYVWPDRLVGPANQQPLDANKGSMIDKFCQGINMYVRDNKNKRHSG
;
A
#
# COMPACT_ATOMS: atom_id res chain seq x y z
N MET A 1 -62.76 -38.20 -37.08
CA MET A 1 -62.02 -39.08 -38.01
C MET A 1 -60.54 -38.77 -37.81
N ASN A 2 -59.94 -39.28 -36.74
CA ASN A 2 -59.30 -40.60 -36.59
C ASN A 2 -57.82 -40.55 -37.01
N SER A 3 -56.93 -40.50 -36.01
CA SER A 3 -55.63 -41.18 -36.07
C SER A 3 -55.83 -42.69 -36.31
N PRO A 4 -54.83 -43.37 -36.87
CA PRO A 4 -53.92 -44.21 -36.05
C PRO A 4 -52.48 -44.13 -36.60
N GLY A 5 -51.40 -44.62 -35.99
CA GLY A 5 -51.14 -45.55 -34.91
C GLY A 5 -49.73 -46.12 -35.18
N SER A 6 -48.86 -46.16 -34.18
CA SER A 6 -47.55 -46.83 -34.27
C SER A 6 -47.69 -48.36 -34.31
N PRO A 7 -46.61 -49.07 -34.67
CA PRO A 7 -46.16 -50.14 -33.79
C PRO A 7 -44.63 -50.19 -33.58
N ALA A 8 -44.26 -50.79 -32.45
CA ALA A 8 -42.91 -50.95 -31.92
C ALA A 8 -42.22 -52.26 -32.39
N ALA A 9 -40.88 -52.31 -32.36
CA ALA A 9 -40.07 -53.43 -31.84
C ALA A 9 -38.55 -53.14 -31.90
N THR A 10 -37.88 -53.22 -30.75
CA THR A 10 -36.43 -53.49 -30.52
C THR A 10 -36.13 -55.01 -30.72
N PRO A 11 -34.88 -55.57 -30.62
CA PRO A 11 -33.64 -55.06 -30.01
C PRO A 11 -32.30 -55.43 -30.70
N SER A 12 -31.17 -54.89 -30.23
CA SER A 12 -29.96 -55.65 -29.80
C SER A 12 -28.68 -54.80 -29.73
N GLY A 13 -27.83 -55.11 -28.74
CA GLY A 13 -26.39 -55.15 -29.01
C GLY A 13 -25.48 -54.03 -28.47
N LYS A 14 -25.24 -54.06 -27.14
CA LYS A 14 -23.92 -53.91 -26.47
C LYS A 14 -22.85 -53.01 -27.12
N LYS A 15 -22.39 -51.99 -26.37
CA LYS A 15 -20.99 -51.89 -25.88
C LYS A 15 -20.82 -50.70 -24.91
N LYS A 16 -20.42 -51.01 -23.66
CA LYS A 16 -19.80 -50.09 -22.70
C LYS A 16 -18.33 -49.83 -23.09
N PRO A 17 -17.76 -48.70 -22.67
CA PRO A 17 -16.43 -48.71 -22.06
C PRO A 17 -16.53 -48.13 -20.63
N LYS A 18 -16.36 -48.97 -19.60
CA LYS A 18 -15.12 -49.12 -18.81
C LYS A 18 -14.71 -47.84 -18.07
N SER A 19 -15.23 -47.75 -16.84
CA SER A 19 -14.64 -47.01 -15.73
C SER A 19 -13.26 -47.58 -15.39
N THR A 20 -12.26 -46.72 -15.24
CA THR A 20 -11.08 -47.01 -14.42
C THR A 20 -10.85 -45.80 -13.52
N LYS A 21 -11.15 -45.99 -12.23
CA LYS A 21 -10.52 -45.25 -11.13
C LYS A 21 -9.21 -45.97 -10.84
N PHE A 22 -8.10 -45.24 -10.83
CA PHE A 22 -6.97 -45.33 -9.89
C PHE A 22 -5.82 -44.47 -10.41
N GLY A 23 -5.30 -43.57 -9.57
CA GLY A 23 -4.10 -42.78 -9.89
C GLY A 23 -4.06 -41.38 -9.25
N PHE A 24 -4.26 -41.33 -7.93
CA PHE A 24 -3.84 -40.19 -7.10
C PHE A 24 -2.29 -40.12 -7.14
N LEU A 25 -1.71 -38.91 -7.07
CA LEU A 25 -0.27 -38.56 -7.09
C LEU A 25 0.41 -38.43 -8.47
N ARG A 26 0.45 -37.18 -8.98
CA ARG A 26 1.65 -36.50 -9.53
C ARG A 26 1.22 -35.15 -10.10
N ASN A 27 1.45 -34.09 -9.34
CA ASN A 27 1.69 -32.71 -9.81
C ASN A 27 2.23 -31.87 -8.64
N LEU A 28 3.29 -32.37 -8.02
CA LEU A 28 4.34 -31.58 -7.36
C LEU A 28 5.58 -31.98 -8.13
N TRP A 29 6.12 -31.11 -8.99
CA TRP A 29 7.44 -31.14 -9.68
C TRP A 29 7.36 -30.35 -11.01
N ALA A 30 6.77 -29.14 -10.98
CA ALA A 30 6.76 -28.23 -12.13
C ALA A 30 6.97 -26.76 -11.72
N PHE A 31 7.71 -26.50 -10.63
CA PHE A 31 8.07 -25.14 -10.22
C PHE A 31 9.52 -24.97 -9.72
N SER A 32 10.40 -25.92 -10.02
CA SER A 32 11.83 -25.87 -9.61
C SER A 32 12.80 -25.92 -10.79
N ALA A 33 12.35 -25.67 -12.03
CA ALA A 33 13.18 -25.82 -13.23
C ALA A 33 13.09 -24.63 -14.19
N PHE A 34 13.07 -23.39 -13.68
CA PHE A 34 13.23 -22.18 -14.51
C PHE A 34 14.33 -21.22 -14.00
N VAL A 35 15.17 -21.62 -13.04
CA VAL A 35 16.32 -20.83 -12.56
C VAL A 35 17.67 -21.57 -12.73
N GLY A 36 17.68 -22.81 -13.24
CA GLY A 36 18.90 -23.58 -13.45
C GLY A 36 19.14 -23.88 -14.92
N GLY A 37 19.89 -23.05 -15.63
CA GLY A 37 20.46 -23.47 -16.91
C GLY A 37 20.52 -22.42 -18.01
N TYR A 38 21.14 -21.27 -17.76
CA TYR A 38 21.86 -20.52 -18.81
C TYR A 38 22.94 -19.69 -18.10
N PHE A 39 24.18 -20.18 -18.09
CA PHE A 39 25.42 -19.39 -18.15
C PHE A 39 26.62 -20.35 -17.99
N VAL A 40 26.93 -21.06 -19.08
CA VAL A 40 28.30 -21.49 -19.37
C VAL A 40 28.62 -20.92 -20.74
N GLY A 41 29.34 -19.80 -20.78
CA GLY A 41 29.74 -19.17 -22.02
C GLY A 41 30.18 -17.72 -21.85
N SER A 42 31.50 -17.50 -21.93
CA SER A 42 32.21 -16.22 -22.08
C SER A 42 32.32 -15.32 -20.84
N LEU A 43 33.42 -15.52 -20.10
CA LEU A 43 33.95 -14.54 -19.15
C LEU A 43 34.53 -13.34 -19.94
N GLY A 44 33.70 -12.31 -20.10
CA GLY A 44 34.13 -10.94 -20.45
C GLY A 44 34.51 -10.16 -19.20
N SER A 45 35.19 -9.02 -19.40
CA SER A 45 35.90 -8.15 -18.44
C SER A 45 35.13 -7.61 -17.21
N GLU A 46 33.92 -8.08 -16.92
CA GLU A 46 33.10 -7.64 -15.79
C GLU A 46 33.17 -8.61 -14.59
N GLY A 47 33.71 -9.83 -14.77
CA GLY A 47 33.90 -10.81 -13.70
C GLY A 47 35.06 -10.51 -12.73
N LYS A 48 35.95 -9.57 -13.07
CA LYS A 48 37.12 -9.20 -12.22
C LYS A 48 36.78 -8.13 -11.18
N ALA A 49 35.84 -7.24 -11.49
CA ALA A 49 35.38 -6.18 -10.58
C ALA A 49 34.65 -6.75 -9.34
N LEU A 50 33.97 -7.89 -9.48
CA LEU A 50 33.24 -8.54 -8.39
C LEU A 50 34.16 -9.30 -7.42
N GLN A 51 35.33 -9.76 -7.87
CA GLN A 51 36.34 -10.40 -7.02
C GLN A 51 37.18 -9.37 -6.25
N ASP A 52 37.42 -8.20 -6.84
CA ASP A 52 38.18 -7.11 -6.21
C ASP A 52 37.35 -6.38 -5.13
N MET A 53 36.02 -6.25 -5.30
CA MET A 53 35.12 -5.69 -4.26
C MET A 53 34.99 -6.58 -3.01
N VAL A 54 35.02 -7.91 -3.18
CA VAL A 54 34.93 -8.86 -2.06
C VAL A 54 36.25 -8.96 -1.28
N SER A 55 37.39 -8.63 -1.90
CA SER A 55 38.70 -8.62 -1.22
C SER A 55 38.97 -7.34 -0.41
N GLN A 56 38.30 -6.22 -0.73
CA GLN A 56 38.48 -4.94 -0.01
C GLN A 56 37.66 -4.83 1.29
N VAL A 57 36.71 -5.74 1.55
CA VAL A 57 35.93 -5.76 2.80
C VAL A 57 36.58 -6.66 3.88
N ALA A 58 37.59 -7.46 3.52
CA ALA A 58 38.24 -8.42 4.43
C ALA A 58 39.66 -8.04 4.89
N GLY A 59 40.17 -6.85 4.55
CA GLY A 59 41.53 -6.41 4.88
C GLY A 59 41.57 -5.09 5.65
N GLY A 60 41.55 -5.16 6.98
CA GLY A 60 41.79 -4.00 7.82
C GLY A 60 43.25 -3.54 7.73
N ALA A 61 43.47 -2.32 7.24
CA ALA A 61 44.60 -1.46 7.59
C ALA A 61 44.33 -0.04 7.04
N VAL A 62 44.23 0.93 7.95
CA VAL A 62 44.16 2.36 7.63
C VAL A 62 45.55 2.83 7.21
N PRO A 63 45.76 3.45 6.04
CA PRO A 63 47.01 4.14 5.75
C PRO A 63 46.96 5.56 6.32
N VAL A 64 47.89 5.82 7.23
CA VAL A 64 48.27 7.16 7.69
C VAL A 64 48.98 7.86 6.53
N VAL A 65 48.42 8.98 6.04
CA VAL A 65 49.10 9.87 5.10
C VAL A 65 49.64 11.08 5.87
N ASN A 66 50.95 11.12 6.00
CA ASN A 66 51.73 12.30 6.38
C ASN A 66 51.92 13.16 5.12
N THR A 67 51.52 14.43 5.17
CA THR A 67 52.07 15.45 4.26
C THR A 67 52.56 16.61 5.10
N GLY A 68 53.89 16.72 5.18
CA GLY A 68 54.59 17.88 5.68
C GLY A 68 54.85 18.90 4.58
N ASP A 69 54.76 20.16 4.99
CA ASP A 69 55.44 21.38 4.54
C ASP A 69 55.38 21.90 3.09
N GLY A 70 55.09 23.20 2.99
CA GLY A 70 55.65 24.08 1.95
C GLY A 70 54.80 25.26 1.48
N SER A 71 54.95 26.41 2.17
CA SER A 71 54.90 27.83 1.67
C SER A 71 53.61 28.37 1.04
N ASP A 72 52.92 29.30 1.72
CA ASP A 72 52.89 30.78 1.49
C ASP A 72 51.84 31.16 0.41
N ASP A 73 50.94 32.15 0.54
CA ASP A 73 51.02 33.42 1.27
C ASP A 73 49.62 34.10 1.38
N THR A 74 49.40 34.83 2.48
CA THR A 74 48.50 35.99 2.74
C THR A 74 46.99 35.96 2.34
N SER A 75 46.01 36.30 3.18
CA SER A 75 45.91 37.51 4.01
C SER A 75 44.73 37.48 5.02
N ALA A 76 45.00 38.04 6.21
CA ALA A 76 44.09 38.76 7.12
C ALA A 76 42.93 38.02 7.82
N GLY A 77 43.28 37.17 8.80
CA GLY A 77 42.41 36.83 9.94
C GLY A 77 42.68 37.75 11.14
N ARG A 78 41.64 38.41 11.67
CA ARG A 78 41.68 39.07 12.98
C ARG A 78 41.32 38.06 14.07
N SER A 79 42.26 37.91 14.99
CA SER A 79 42.28 37.13 16.24
C SER A 79 40.97 37.16 17.06
N LEU A 80 40.59 36.00 17.61
CA LEU A 80 40.04 35.89 18.96
C LEU A 80 40.47 34.55 19.58
N SER A 81 40.98 34.65 20.80
CA SER A 81 41.63 33.65 21.65
C SER A 81 40.74 32.48 22.10
N ILE A 82 41.30 31.26 22.11
CA ILE A 82 40.72 30.07 22.75
C ILE A 82 41.29 29.95 24.18
N PRO A 83 40.47 29.93 25.24
CA PRO A 83 40.88 29.41 26.53
C PRO A 83 40.68 27.89 26.58
N SER A 84 41.72 27.20 27.03
CA SER A 84 41.69 25.80 27.40
C SER A 84 40.91 25.61 28.71
N SER A 85 39.82 24.84 28.67
CA SER A 85 39.36 24.12 29.86
C SER A 85 38.50 22.93 29.47
N THR A 86 38.97 21.76 29.89
CA THR A 86 38.27 20.48 29.95
C THR A 86 36.89 20.58 30.60
N SER A 87 35.86 20.09 29.92
CA SER A 87 34.71 19.47 30.58
C SER A 87 33.92 18.60 29.61
N ASN A 88 33.70 17.35 30.01
CA ASN A 88 32.74 16.43 29.42
C ASN A 88 31.38 17.11 29.20
N SER A 89 30.94 17.23 27.95
CA SER A 89 29.51 17.34 27.63
C SER A 89 29.24 16.58 26.34
N VAL A 90 28.84 15.33 26.53
CA VAL A 90 28.16 14.51 25.54
C VAL A 90 27.04 15.34 24.92
N ARG A 91 26.97 15.32 23.59
CA ARG A 91 25.96 15.94 22.74
C ARG A 91 24.57 15.78 23.35
N GLN A 92 23.99 16.86 23.87
CA GLN A 92 22.55 16.97 24.04
C GLN A 92 21.93 17.06 22.65
N GLY A 93 21.51 15.90 22.15
CA GLY A 93 20.57 15.83 21.05
C GLY A 93 19.26 16.50 21.48
N VAL A 94 18.81 17.38 20.59
CA VAL A 94 17.46 17.95 20.45
C VAL A 94 16.42 17.29 21.36
N ASP A 95 15.86 18.11 22.25
CA ASP A 95 14.81 17.74 23.19
C ASP A 95 13.71 16.91 22.53
N LEU A 96 13.60 15.69 23.05
CA LEU A 96 12.52 14.75 22.88
C LEU A 96 11.19 15.44 23.20
N LEU A 97 10.26 15.42 22.26
CA LEU A 97 8.85 15.73 22.53
C LEU A 97 8.39 14.87 23.72
N PRO A 98 8.10 15.47 24.88
CA PRO A 98 7.68 14.70 26.04
C PRO A 98 6.22 14.28 25.80
N TRP A 99 5.94 12.99 26.04
CA TRP A 99 4.62 12.33 25.99
C TRP A 99 4.09 11.81 24.64
N LEU A 100 4.69 10.74 24.11
CA LEU A 100 3.96 9.70 23.36
C LEU A 100 4.43 8.31 23.83
N LYS A 101 3.87 7.86 24.97
CA LYS A 101 3.97 6.46 25.43
C LYS A 101 2.87 5.64 24.76
N ASP A 102 2.92 5.48 23.45
CA ASP A 102 1.90 4.67 22.79
C ASP A 102 2.41 3.23 22.64
N CYS A 103 3.55 2.99 21.98
CA CYS A 103 4.09 1.64 21.85
C CYS A 103 5.19 1.31 22.90
N GLU A 104 4.90 0.40 23.84
CA GLU A 104 5.89 -0.08 24.84
C GLU A 104 6.80 -1.20 24.32
N LYS A 105 6.52 -1.76 23.14
CA LYS A 105 7.34 -2.83 22.54
C LYS A 105 8.61 -2.26 21.91
N PRO A 106 9.76 -2.94 22.07
CA PRO A 106 11.01 -2.50 21.45
C PRO A 106 10.87 -2.50 19.93
N GLN A 107 11.34 -1.42 19.30
CA GLN A 107 11.39 -1.31 17.86
C GLN A 107 12.56 -2.12 17.31
N SER A 108 12.37 -2.74 16.15
CA SER A 108 13.48 -3.40 15.47
C SER A 108 14.53 -2.37 15.04
N PRO A 109 15.83 -2.62 15.26
CA PRO A 109 16.90 -1.77 14.76
C PRO A 109 17.12 -1.93 13.25
N ARG A 110 16.53 -2.97 12.62
CA ARG A 110 16.62 -3.17 11.19
C ARG A 110 15.87 -2.07 10.44
N THR A 111 16.43 -1.67 9.30
CA THR A 111 15.74 -0.93 8.25
C THR A 111 14.72 -1.83 7.56
N LEU A 112 13.73 -1.23 6.89
CA LEU A 112 12.75 -1.99 6.11
C LEU A 112 13.43 -2.85 5.02
N GLN A 113 14.51 -2.36 4.42
CA GLN A 113 15.31 -3.09 3.44
C GLN A 113 15.98 -4.34 4.05
N GLU A 114 16.54 -4.23 5.26
CA GLU A 114 17.10 -5.39 5.98
C GLU A 114 16.02 -6.39 6.37
N MET A 115 14.83 -5.93 6.77
CA MET A 115 13.68 -6.81 7.03
C MET A 115 13.25 -7.53 5.76
N ALA A 116 13.18 -6.83 4.62
CA ALA A 116 12.88 -7.43 3.33
C ALA A 116 13.89 -8.51 2.93
N ALA A 117 15.18 -8.33 3.24
CA ALA A 117 16.20 -9.35 3.02
C ALA A 117 16.03 -10.60 3.90
N VAL A 118 15.45 -10.44 5.10
CA VAL A 118 15.19 -11.55 6.05
C VAL A 118 13.91 -12.30 5.69
N TYR A 119 12.78 -11.60 5.62
CA TYR A 119 11.47 -12.20 5.39
C TYR A 119 11.19 -12.52 3.94
N LYS A 120 11.92 -11.89 3.01
CA LYS A 120 11.84 -12.22 1.59
C LYS A 120 10.42 -12.12 0.96
N PRO A 121 9.56 -11.17 1.35
CA PRO A 121 8.28 -10.95 0.67
C PRO A 121 8.45 -10.58 -0.80
N SER A 122 7.51 -11.04 -1.64
CA SER A 122 7.48 -10.76 -3.09
C SER A 122 7.52 -9.27 -3.41
N LYS A 123 6.83 -8.44 -2.62
CA LYS A 123 6.69 -6.98 -2.79
C LYS A 123 7.96 -6.14 -2.57
N PHE A 124 9.10 -6.77 -2.26
CA PHE A 124 10.38 -6.07 -2.06
C PHE A 124 11.53 -6.62 -2.92
N TYR A 125 11.25 -7.44 -3.93
CA TYR A 125 12.28 -7.87 -4.87
C TYR A 125 12.42 -6.89 -6.03
N ALA A 126 13.59 -6.27 -6.14
CA ALA A 126 13.91 -5.33 -7.23
C ALA A 126 13.71 -5.92 -8.64
N TYR A 127 13.94 -7.22 -8.84
CA TYR A 127 13.73 -7.89 -10.12
C TYR A 127 12.25 -8.15 -10.45
N LEU A 128 11.35 -8.01 -9.48
CA LEU A 128 9.90 -8.04 -9.67
C LEU A 128 9.32 -6.63 -9.87
N HIS A 129 10.17 -5.60 -9.97
CA HIS A 129 9.77 -4.19 -10.13
C HIS A 129 9.00 -3.58 -8.95
N THR A 130 8.97 -4.24 -7.79
CA THR A 130 8.20 -3.82 -6.62
C THR A 130 8.98 -2.85 -5.72
N ASN A 131 10.12 -3.25 -5.14
CA ASN A 131 11.05 -2.40 -4.36
C ASN A 131 10.41 -1.23 -3.58
N PHE A 132 9.29 -1.50 -2.90
CA PHE A 132 8.47 -0.48 -2.24
C PHE A 132 9.11 0.07 -0.96
N ASP A 133 10.19 -0.56 -0.48
CA ASP A 133 11.03 -0.12 0.64
C ASP A 133 11.61 1.28 0.44
N ARG A 134 11.73 1.77 -0.79
CA ARG A 134 12.15 3.16 -1.07
C ARG A 134 11.07 4.20 -0.77
N PHE A 135 9.79 3.80 -0.77
CA PHE A 135 8.65 4.68 -0.55
C PHE A 135 8.07 4.55 0.85
N TYR A 136 7.92 3.32 1.35
CA TYR A 136 7.22 3.05 2.62
C TYR A 136 7.75 3.80 3.84
N PRO A 137 9.07 3.95 4.07
CA PRO A 137 9.56 4.75 5.17
C PRO A 137 9.10 6.22 5.09
N GLN A 138 8.98 6.79 3.89
CA GLN A 138 8.56 8.19 3.72
C GLN A 138 7.12 8.43 4.18
N TYR A 139 6.23 7.46 3.97
CA TYR A 139 4.80 7.58 4.28
C TYR A 139 4.40 6.93 5.61
N MET A 140 5.10 5.87 6.02
CA MET A 140 4.65 4.99 7.10
C MET A 140 5.50 5.05 8.37
N GLU A 141 6.68 5.65 8.36
CA GLU A 141 7.54 5.73 9.57
C GLU A 141 6.82 6.41 10.75
N LYS A 142 5.89 7.33 10.45
CA LYS A 142 5.03 8.01 11.44
C LYS A 142 4.15 7.07 12.28
N TYR A 143 3.98 5.81 11.87
CA TYR A 143 3.19 4.80 12.58
C TYR A 143 4.04 3.85 13.44
N ARG A 144 5.37 3.82 13.23
CA ARG A 144 6.28 2.82 13.80
C ARG A 144 6.20 2.69 15.32
N THR A 145 6.02 3.82 16.01
CA THR A 145 5.95 3.89 17.48
C THR A 145 4.53 4.02 18.03
N LYS A 146 3.49 3.80 17.21
CA LYS A 146 2.09 4.03 17.59
C LYS A 146 1.31 2.73 17.70
N HIS A 147 0.25 2.77 18.50
CA HIS A 147 -0.85 1.82 18.36
C HIS A 147 -1.77 2.29 17.24
N PHE A 148 -1.94 1.45 16.23
CA PHE A 148 -2.80 1.74 15.09
C PHE A 148 -3.30 0.43 14.50
N ARG A 149 -4.28 0.52 13.60
CA ARG A 149 -4.80 -0.67 12.90
C ARG A 149 -4.36 -0.65 11.46
N MET A 150 -3.85 -1.78 10.99
CA MET A 150 -3.41 -1.96 9.62
C MET A 150 -4.21 -3.07 8.94
N LEU A 151 -4.63 -2.84 7.71
CA LEU A 151 -5.15 -3.86 6.81
C LEU A 151 -4.13 -4.14 5.71
N GLU A 152 -3.82 -5.41 5.49
CA GLU A 152 -3.15 -5.92 4.28
C GLU A 152 -4.17 -6.74 3.47
N ILE A 153 -4.44 -6.34 2.22
CA ILE A 153 -5.23 -7.14 1.27
C ILE A 153 -4.25 -7.92 0.41
N GLY A 154 -4.45 -9.24 0.32
CA GLY A 154 -3.50 -10.17 -0.31
C GLY A 154 -2.36 -10.53 0.64
N LEU A 155 -2.37 -11.77 1.13
CA LEU A 155 -1.33 -12.27 2.05
C LEU A 155 -0.34 -13.19 1.35
N ASP A 156 -0.73 -13.84 0.26
CA ASP A 156 0.09 -14.78 -0.51
C ASP A 156 0.78 -15.82 0.40
N THR A 157 2.11 -15.78 0.53
CA THR A 157 2.92 -16.67 1.37
C THR A 157 3.03 -16.22 2.83
N GLY A 158 2.49 -15.05 3.18
CA GLY A 158 2.49 -14.47 4.52
C GLY A 158 3.80 -13.78 4.92
N GLN A 159 4.81 -13.76 4.03
CA GLN A 159 6.10 -13.13 4.32
C GLN A 159 5.99 -11.62 4.52
N GLY A 160 5.08 -10.96 3.79
CA GLY A 160 4.79 -9.53 3.98
C GLY A 160 4.25 -9.26 5.38
N SER A 161 3.32 -10.10 5.85
CA SER A 161 2.75 -9.99 7.19
C SER A 161 3.77 -10.20 8.30
N LEU A 162 4.73 -11.11 8.14
CA LEU A 162 5.85 -11.27 9.08
C LEU A 162 6.74 -10.03 9.15
N LEU A 163 6.98 -9.41 7.99
CA LEU A 163 7.70 -8.14 7.92
C LEU A 163 6.92 -7.02 8.64
N TRP A 164 5.60 -6.96 8.47
CA TRP A 164 4.77 -5.95 9.14
C TRP A 164 4.75 -6.11 10.66
N GLU A 165 4.73 -7.33 11.18
CA GLU A 165 4.84 -7.62 12.62
C GLU A 165 6.13 -7.03 13.22
N GLU A 166 7.24 -7.11 12.49
CA GLU A 166 8.51 -6.55 12.94
C GLU A 166 8.57 -5.03 12.76
N TYR A 167 8.08 -4.53 11.62
CA TYR A 167 8.15 -3.11 11.28
C TYR A 167 7.19 -2.27 12.14
N PHE A 168 6.05 -2.84 12.54
CA PHE A 168 5.02 -2.20 13.33
C PHE A 168 4.63 -3.04 14.56
N PRO A 169 5.50 -3.16 15.57
CA PRO A 169 5.31 -4.12 16.67
C PRO A 169 4.03 -3.88 17.49
N CYS A 170 3.48 -2.65 17.47
CA CYS A 170 2.27 -2.26 18.19
C CYS A 170 1.03 -2.10 17.30
N ALA A 171 1.13 -2.39 16.00
CA ALA A 171 -0.02 -2.42 15.13
C ALA A 171 -0.92 -3.62 15.45
N LYS A 172 -2.23 -3.43 15.29
CA LYS A 172 -3.16 -4.54 15.12
C LYS A 172 -3.28 -4.83 13.63
N LEU A 173 -2.63 -5.90 13.20
CA LEU A 173 -2.61 -6.33 11.81
C LEU A 173 -3.83 -7.20 11.49
N VAL A 174 -4.54 -6.84 10.43
CA VAL A 174 -5.67 -7.58 9.86
C VAL A 174 -5.34 -7.89 8.41
N GLY A 175 -5.58 -9.12 7.98
CA GLY A 175 -5.39 -9.57 6.61
C GLY A 175 -6.73 -9.84 5.93
N LEU A 176 -6.87 -9.46 4.66
CA LEU A 176 -7.97 -9.89 3.78
C LEU A 176 -7.39 -10.76 2.66
N GLU A 177 -7.76 -12.05 2.63
CA GLU A 177 -7.23 -13.02 1.68
C GLU A 177 -8.37 -13.77 0.98
N TYR A 178 -8.31 -13.86 -0.35
CA TYR A 178 -9.30 -14.57 -1.13
C TYR A 178 -9.10 -16.10 -1.04
N ASN A 179 -7.86 -16.56 -1.07
CA ASN A 179 -7.53 -17.97 -1.11
C ASN A 179 -7.37 -18.57 0.29
N VAL A 180 -8.34 -19.38 0.71
CA VAL A 180 -8.33 -20.14 1.99
C VAL A 180 -7.07 -21.00 2.16
N GLY A 181 -6.44 -21.47 1.08
CA GLY A 181 -5.19 -22.22 1.17
C GLY A 181 -4.03 -21.38 1.72
N ASN A 182 -4.00 -20.10 1.37
CA ASN A 182 -2.98 -19.14 1.80
C ASN A 182 -3.17 -18.70 3.26
N THR A 183 -4.34 -18.91 3.87
CA THR A 183 -4.58 -18.52 5.28
C THR A 183 -3.97 -19.50 6.31
N LYS A 184 -3.20 -20.50 5.87
CA LYS A 184 -2.58 -21.52 6.73
C LYS A 184 -1.05 -21.40 6.82
N ASN A 185 -0.46 -20.35 6.24
CA ASN A 185 0.97 -20.10 6.32
C ASN A 185 1.37 -19.43 7.66
N GLU A 186 2.68 -19.37 7.93
CA GLU A 186 3.19 -18.83 9.18
C GLU A 186 2.77 -17.37 9.39
N GLY A 187 2.87 -16.50 8.38
CA GLY A 187 2.50 -15.10 8.50
C GLY A 187 1.01 -14.88 8.77
N ALA A 188 0.14 -15.56 8.02
CA ALA A 188 -1.31 -15.51 8.21
C ALA A 188 -1.73 -16.00 9.59
N SER A 189 -0.95 -16.90 10.21
CA SER A 189 -1.21 -17.36 11.59
C SER A 189 -0.83 -16.35 12.68
N LYS A 190 -0.01 -15.35 12.34
CA LYS A 190 0.40 -14.28 13.27
C LYS A 190 -0.60 -13.12 13.30
N ILE A 191 -1.36 -12.95 12.23
CA ILE A 191 -2.31 -11.84 12.09
C ILE A 191 -3.75 -12.33 12.01
N GLN A 192 -4.70 -11.44 12.26
CA GLN A 192 -6.10 -11.78 12.09
C GLN A 192 -6.44 -11.84 10.60
N THR A 193 -6.58 -13.04 10.03
CA THR A 193 -6.92 -13.22 8.62
C THR A 193 -8.42 -13.41 8.43
N ILE A 194 -9.01 -12.61 7.55
CA ILE A 194 -10.40 -12.71 7.10
C ILE A 194 -10.39 -13.22 5.67
N VAL A 195 -11.17 -14.27 5.41
CA VAL A 195 -11.33 -14.83 4.07
C VAL A 195 -12.41 -14.08 3.31
N GLY A 196 -12.10 -13.58 2.12
CA GLY A 196 -13.10 -13.03 1.21
C GLY A 196 -12.53 -12.32 -0.01
N ASP A 197 -13.44 -11.85 -0.87
CA ASP A 197 -13.11 -11.22 -2.15
C ASP A 197 -13.15 -9.69 -2.03
N GLN A 198 -12.02 -9.03 -2.25
CA GLN A 198 -11.94 -7.57 -2.27
C GLN A 198 -12.76 -6.94 -3.42
N GLY A 199 -13.03 -7.69 -4.49
CA GLY A 199 -13.87 -7.27 -5.60
C GLY A 199 -15.37 -7.36 -5.32
N ASN A 200 -15.76 -7.95 -4.20
CA ASN A 200 -17.16 -8.08 -3.81
C ASN A 200 -17.56 -6.96 -2.85
N ALA A 201 -18.16 -5.90 -3.40
CA ALA A 201 -18.61 -4.74 -2.64
C ALA A 201 -19.59 -5.09 -1.51
N GLU A 202 -20.46 -6.08 -1.71
CA GLU A 202 -21.43 -6.51 -0.69
C GLU A 202 -20.73 -7.20 0.48
N PHE A 203 -19.80 -8.12 0.18
CA PHE A 203 -18.96 -8.75 1.19
C PHE A 203 -18.19 -7.70 1.99
N LEU A 204 -17.56 -6.73 1.32
CA LEU A 204 -16.82 -5.67 1.99
C LEU A 204 -17.72 -4.83 2.92
N LYS A 205 -18.92 -4.46 2.45
CA LYS A 205 -19.86 -3.62 3.21
C LYS A 205 -20.51 -4.35 4.38
N THR A 206 -20.71 -5.66 4.29
CA THR A 206 -21.44 -6.43 5.30
C THR A 206 -20.51 -7.34 6.08
N SER A 207 -20.14 -8.49 5.53
CA SER A 207 -19.35 -9.52 6.21
C SER A 207 -18.01 -8.99 6.74
N PHE A 208 -17.33 -8.15 5.97
CA PHE A 208 -16.06 -7.56 6.39
C PHE A 208 -16.27 -6.41 7.37
N LEU A 209 -16.99 -5.35 7.00
CA LEU A 209 -17.10 -4.15 7.84
C LEU A 209 -18.00 -4.30 9.08
N GLU A 210 -19.13 -5.01 8.97
CA GLU A 210 -20.15 -5.07 10.04
C GLU A 210 -19.99 -6.31 10.92
N GLN A 211 -19.58 -7.44 10.34
CA GLN A 211 -19.59 -8.74 11.03
C GLN A 211 -18.18 -9.20 11.42
N SER A 212 -17.15 -8.44 11.06
CA SER A 212 -15.77 -8.76 11.39
C SER A 212 -15.02 -7.52 11.92
N GLU A 213 -13.73 -7.68 12.15
CA GLU A 213 -12.85 -6.59 12.56
C GLU A 213 -12.49 -5.62 11.41
N GLY A 214 -13.23 -5.59 10.30
CA GLY A 214 -12.87 -4.96 9.02
C GLY A 214 -12.93 -3.43 8.92
N GLY A 215 -12.72 -2.67 10.00
CA GLY A 215 -12.77 -1.19 9.94
C GLY A 215 -11.92 -0.47 10.98
N ASN A 216 -11.97 0.86 10.96
CA ASN A 216 -11.15 1.77 11.77
C ASN A 216 -9.64 1.59 11.55
N PHE A 217 -9.22 1.41 10.30
CA PHE A 217 -7.83 1.29 9.91
C PHE A 217 -7.17 2.67 9.80
N ASP A 218 -5.92 2.78 10.20
CA ASP A 218 -5.08 3.96 9.98
C ASP A 218 -4.17 3.78 8.76
N LEU A 219 -3.94 2.51 8.38
CA LEU A 219 -3.19 2.12 7.20
C LEU A 219 -3.89 0.96 6.49
N ILE A 220 -4.09 1.09 5.19
CA ILE A 220 -4.56 0.02 4.31
C ILE A 220 -3.54 -0.15 3.19
N VAL A 221 -3.07 -1.37 2.98
CA VAL A 221 -2.23 -1.77 1.85
C VAL A 221 -3.01 -2.75 0.99
N ASP A 222 -3.28 -2.36 -0.24
CA ASP A 222 -3.97 -3.17 -1.25
C ASP A 222 -2.94 -3.80 -2.19
N ASP A 223 -2.59 -5.05 -1.88
CA ASP A 223 -1.66 -5.92 -2.60
C ASP A 223 -2.36 -7.25 -2.99
N GLY A 224 -3.62 -7.13 -3.41
CA GLY A 224 -4.49 -8.29 -3.64
C GLY A 224 -4.48 -8.80 -5.09
N GLY A 225 -5.63 -8.80 -5.75
CA GLY A 225 -5.77 -9.45 -7.07
C GLY A 225 -5.29 -8.62 -8.28
N HIS A 226 -5.06 -7.32 -8.09
CA HIS A 226 -4.57 -6.36 -9.08
C HIS A 226 -5.41 -6.19 -10.37
N HIS A 227 -6.58 -6.83 -10.47
CA HIS A 227 -7.58 -6.46 -11.48
C HIS A 227 -8.14 -5.08 -11.14
N TYR A 228 -8.31 -4.22 -12.15
CA TYR A 228 -8.78 -2.85 -11.89
C TYR A 228 -10.16 -2.83 -11.21
N GLU A 229 -11.06 -3.79 -11.49
CA GLU A 229 -12.35 -3.89 -10.82
C GLU A 229 -12.20 -4.12 -9.31
N GLN A 230 -11.24 -4.97 -8.92
CA GLN A 230 -10.98 -5.33 -7.53
C GLN A 230 -10.36 -4.16 -6.77
N GLN A 231 -9.29 -3.55 -7.32
CA GLN A 231 -8.63 -2.37 -6.75
C GLN A 231 -9.61 -1.19 -6.63
N ARG A 232 -10.45 -0.97 -7.65
CA ARG A 232 -11.47 0.08 -7.61
C ARG A 232 -12.53 -0.19 -6.52
N THR A 233 -13.05 -1.41 -6.47
CA THR A 233 -14.13 -1.77 -5.52
C THR A 233 -13.64 -1.65 -4.08
N SER A 234 -12.46 -2.19 -3.79
CA SER A 234 -11.85 -2.10 -2.46
C SER A 234 -11.49 -0.65 -2.08
N TYR A 235 -10.93 0.15 -2.99
CA TYR A 235 -10.74 1.59 -2.75
C TYR A 235 -12.06 2.29 -2.42
N GLU A 236 -13.08 2.21 -3.28
CA GLU A 236 -14.34 2.94 -3.10
C GLU A 236 -15.00 2.60 -1.75
N VAL A 237 -14.99 1.33 -1.34
CA VAL A 237 -15.61 0.89 -0.09
C VAL A 237 -14.73 1.17 1.12
N LEU A 238 -13.47 0.72 1.10
CA LEU A 238 -12.61 0.73 2.29
C LEU A 238 -12.06 2.12 2.57
N PHE A 239 -11.76 2.92 1.54
CA PHE A 239 -11.34 4.31 1.74
C PHE A 239 -12.46 5.12 2.39
N GLU A 240 -13.71 4.93 1.98
CA GLU A 240 -14.85 5.64 2.57
C GLU A 240 -15.18 5.15 3.98
N LYS A 241 -15.35 3.83 4.16
CA LYS A 241 -15.97 3.23 5.34
C LYS A 241 -15.00 2.67 6.37
N ALA A 242 -13.81 2.24 5.95
CA ALA A 242 -12.88 1.50 6.79
C ALA A 242 -11.69 2.35 7.28
N LEU A 243 -11.19 3.25 6.42
CA LEU A 243 -10.03 4.08 6.71
C LEU A 243 -10.39 5.28 7.60
N ASN A 244 -9.63 5.51 8.66
CA ASN A 244 -9.80 6.64 9.57
C ASN A 244 -9.40 7.96 8.87
N PRO A 245 -9.99 9.11 9.27
CA PRO A 245 -9.49 10.42 8.88
C PRO A 245 -7.99 10.56 9.18
N GLY A 246 -7.20 11.03 8.21
CA GLY A 246 -5.73 11.09 8.30
C GLY A 246 -5.00 9.77 8.01
N GLY A 247 -5.74 8.69 7.79
CA GLY A 247 -5.19 7.39 7.42
C GLY A 247 -4.62 7.38 6.00
N LEU A 248 -3.76 6.39 5.76
CA LEU A 248 -3.10 6.16 4.48
C LEU A 248 -3.69 4.92 3.79
N TYR A 249 -4.05 5.05 2.51
CA TYR A 249 -4.32 3.92 1.62
C TYR A 249 -3.19 3.81 0.61
N VAL A 250 -2.68 2.60 0.44
CA VAL A 250 -1.62 2.26 -0.51
C VAL A 250 -2.16 1.23 -1.48
N MET A 251 -1.96 1.45 -2.78
CA MET A 251 -2.34 0.52 -3.83
C MET A 251 -1.08 0.07 -4.57
N GLU A 252 -0.71 -1.21 -4.42
CA GLU A 252 0.44 -1.84 -5.06
C GLU A 252 0.08 -2.37 -6.47
N ASP A 253 1.10 -2.71 -7.25
CA ASP A 253 1.01 -3.41 -8.53
C ASP A 253 0.00 -2.82 -9.53
N ILE A 254 0.08 -1.50 -9.69
CA ILE A 254 -0.73 -0.73 -10.64
C ILE A 254 -0.27 -0.89 -12.10
N GLU A 255 0.86 -1.57 -12.36
CA GLU A 255 1.38 -1.79 -13.70
C GLU A 255 0.47 -2.71 -14.54
N THR A 256 -0.37 -3.51 -13.89
CA THR A 256 -1.44 -4.29 -14.53
C THR A 256 -2.38 -3.39 -15.35
N SER A 257 -2.51 -2.11 -15.01
CA SER A 257 -3.20 -1.09 -15.81
C SER A 257 -2.64 -0.95 -17.23
N TYR A 258 -1.35 -1.24 -17.43
CA TYR A 258 -0.69 -1.14 -18.73
C TYR A 258 -0.68 -2.46 -19.50
N TRP A 259 -1.10 -3.56 -18.88
CA TRP A 259 -1.06 -4.87 -19.52
C TRP A 259 -2.03 -4.95 -20.68
N LYS A 260 -1.73 -5.81 -21.66
CA LYS A 260 -2.63 -6.06 -22.76
C LYS A 260 -3.92 -6.72 -22.25
N LYS A 261 -5.08 -6.23 -22.69
CA LYS A 261 -6.36 -6.92 -22.47
C LYS A 261 -6.26 -8.38 -22.91
N GLY A 262 -6.72 -9.30 -22.05
CA GLY A 262 -6.65 -10.74 -22.28
C GLY A 262 -5.40 -11.42 -21.70
N THR A 263 -4.40 -10.67 -21.22
CA THR A 263 -3.27 -11.25 -20.47
C THR A 263 -3.80 -11.93 -19.21
N GLY A 264 -3.35 -13.16 -18.93
CA GLY A 264 -3.76 -13.90 -17.73
C GLY A 264 -3.19 -13.30 -16.45
N LEU A 265 -4.03 -13.18 -15.42
CA LEU A 265 -3.69 -12.69 -14.09
C LEU A 265 -4.44 -13.54 -13.04
N TYR A 266 -3.71 -14.33 -12.25
CA TYR A 266 -4.27 -15.23 -11.23
C TYR A 266 -5.45 -16.11 -11.70
N GLY A 267 -5.35 -16.64 -12.92
CA GLY A 267 -6.37 -17.52 -13.49
C GLY A 267 -7.54 -16.79 -14.18
N SER A 268 -7.56 -15.46 -14.18
CA SER A 268 -8.55 -14.65 -14.91
C SER A 268 -7.88 -13.62 -15.82
N PRO A 269 -8.39 -13.35 -17.02
CA PRO A 269 -7.75 -12.39 -17.92
C PRO A 269 -7.96 -10.95 -17.43
N VAL A 270 -6.96 -10.08 -17.65
CA VAL A 270 -7.11 -8.63 -17.56
C VAL A 270 -8.21 -8.20 -18.54
N THR A 271 -9.28 -7.62 -18.00
CA THR A 271 -10.47 -7.20 -18.74
C THR A 271 -10.29 -5.85 -19.44
N ARG A 272 -9.43 -4.99 -18.88
CA ARG A 272 -9.05 -3.67 -19.36
C ARG A 272 -7.58 -3.40 -19.09
N GLY A 273 -6.88 -2.86 -20.08
CA GLY A 273 -5.48 -2.50 -19.90
C GLY A 273 -4.87 -1.88 -21.15
N GLY A 274 -3.77 -1.16 -20.95
CA GLY A 274 -3.06 -0.40 -21.96
C GLY A 274 -3.03 1.09 -21.62
N LEU A 275 -1.97 1.77 -22.06
CA LEU A 275 -1.67 3.17 -21.70
C LEU A 275 -2.85 4.13 -21.89
N ALA A 276 -3.65 3.95 -22.94
CA ALA A 276 -4.77 4.83 -23.29
C ALA A 276 -6.14 4.33 -22.80
N GLU A 277 -6.24 3.19 -22.10
CA GLU A 277 -7.53 2.67 -21.63
C GLU A 277 -8.02 3.49 -20.42
N PRO A 278 -9.12 4.26 -20.56
CA PRO A 278 -9.51 5.26 -19.57
C PRO A 278 -10.02 4.65 -18.25
N ALA A 279 -10.50 3.41 -18.27
CA ALA A 279 -11.05 2.74 -17.09
C ALA A 279 -10.00 1.98 -16.25
N THR A 280 -8.72 2.02 -16.63
CA THR A 280 -7.65 1.47 -15.79
C THR A 280 -7.44 2.31 -14.53
N ILE A 281 -6.92 1.69 -13.46
CA ILE A 281 -6.60 2.39 -12.21
C ILE A 281 -5.75 3.61 -12.49
N ILE A 282 -4.66 3.49 -13.23
CA ILE A 282 -3.78 4.63 -13.54
C ILE A 282 -4.56 5.81 -14.15
N ASN A 283 -5.39 5.57 -15.17
CA ASN A 283 -6.05 6.67 -15.88
C ASN A 283 -7.21 7.27 -15.11
N GLN A 284 -7.87 6.51 -14.24
CA GLN A 284 -8.85 7.07 -13.31
C GLN A 284 -8.17 7.85 -12.18
N PHE A 285 -7.11 7.31 -11.56
CA PHE A 285 -6.43 7.96 -10.44
C PHE A 285 -5.66 9.22 -10.84
N LYS A 286 -5.16 9.33 -12.08
CA LYS A 286 -4.61 10.60 -12.60
C LYS A 286 -5.61 11.76 -12.47
N GLN A 287 -6.90 11.48 -12.68
CA GLN A 287 -7.96 12.48 -12.58
C GLN A 287 -8.25 12.88 -11.12
N LEU A 288 -7.81 12.10 -10.12
CA LEU A 288 -7.93 12.52 -8.71
C LEU A 288 -7.06 13.73 -8.37
N VAL A 289 -6.05 14.06 -9.18
CA VAL A 289 -5.31 15.33 -9.04
C VAL A 289 -6.25 16.52 -9.22
N ASP A 290 -7.21 16.42 -10.14
CA ASP A 290 -8.22 17.45 -10.34
C ASP A 290 -9.30 17.40 -9.25
N VAL A 291 -9.59 16.22 -8.68
CA VAL A 291 -10.47 16.10 -7.51
C VAL A 291 -9.92 16.84 -6.29
N VAL A 292 -8.64 16.64 -5.94
CA VAL A 292 -8.06 17.32 -4.76
C VAL A 292 -7.95 18.84 -4.97
N ASN A 293 -7.91 19.29 -6.22
CA ASN A 293 -7.85 20.70 -6.62
C ASN A 293 -9.19 21.27 -7.10
N LYS A 294 -10.30 20.54 -6.94
CA LYS A 294 -11.60 20.86 -7.54
C LYS A 294 -12.17 22.23 -7.16
N LYS A 295 -11.77 22.74 -6.00
CA LYS A 295 -12.08 24.10 -5.54
C LYS A 295 -11.66 25.18 -6.53
N PHE A 296 -10.63 24.93 -7.32
CA PHE A 296 -10.08 25.90 -8.26
C PHE A 296 -10.67 25.79 -9.67
N HIS A 297 -11.58 24.84 -9.94
CA HIS A 297 -12.19 24.70 -11.28
C HIS A 297 -13.67 24.31 -11.26
N ASP A 298 -14.03 23.22 -10.59
CA ASP A 298 -15.40 22.72 -10.47
C ASP A 298 -15.59 21.88 -9.19
N ASN A 299 -16.26 22.45 -8.17
CA ASN A 299 -16.54 21.77 -6.90
C ASN A 299 -17.35 20.47 -7.04
N THR A 300 -18.05 20.29 -8.16
CA THR A 300 -18.87 19.12 -8.44
C THR A 300 -18.10 18.00 -9.13
N TYR A 301 -16.88 18.28 -9.59
CA TYR A 301 -16.04 17.32 -10.28
C TYR A 301 -15.76 16.08 -9.41
N THR A 302 -15.93 14.92 -10.03
CA THR A 302 -15.77 13.60 -9.39
C THR A 302 -15.41 12.54 -10.43
N VAL A 303 -14.60 11.57 -10.00
CA VAL A 303 -14.15 10.38 -10.73
C VAL A 303 -14.80 9.11 -10.15
N PHE A 304 -14.83 8.97 -8.82
CA PHE A 304 -15.37 7.78 -8.13
C PHE A 304 -16.61 8.10 -7.28
N GLY A 305 -17.27 9.23 -7.56
CA GLY A 305 -18.47 9.65 -6.85
C GLY A 305 -18.15 10.21 -5.45
N PRO A 306 -18.98 9.92 -4.44
CA PRO A 306 -18.88 10.58 -3.13
C PRO A 306 -17.56 10.40 -2.39
N VAL A 307 -16.87 9.26 -2.57
CA VAL A 307 -15.60 8.95 -1.88
C VAL A 307 -14.51 9.99 -2.16
N ASP A 308 -14.52 10.58 -3.36
CA ASP A 308 -13.57 11.60 -3.80
C ASP A 308 -13.47 12.81 -2.86
N GLN A 309 -14.57 13.14 -2.18
CA GLN A 309 -14.61 14.29 -1.27
C GLN A 309 -13.72 14.07 -0.04
N LEU A 310 -13.36 12.82 0.25
CA LEU A 310 -12.57 12.41 1.41
C LEU A 310 -11.06 12.37 1.12
N VAL A 311 -10.63 12.53 -0.13
CA VAL A 311 -9.21 12.48 -0.51
C VAL A 311 -8.55 13.82 -0.22
N SER A 312 -7.46 13.84 0.55
CA SER A 312 -6.64 15.05 0.77
C SER A 312 -5.43 15.11 -0.15
N THR A 313 -4.77 13.96 -0.33
CA THR A 313 -3.48 13.86 -1.00
C THR A 313 -3.50 12.66 -1.93
N VAL A 314 -2.92 12.82 -3.12
CA VAL A 314 -2.66 11.73 -4.07
C VAL A 314 -1.18 11.77 -4.43
N GLY A 315 -0.48 10.65 -4.25
CA GLY A 315 0.92 10.48 -4.62
C GLY A 315 1.10 9.27 -5.53
N PHE A 316 1.98 9.40 -6.53
CA PHE A 316 2.33 8.31 -7.43
C PHE A 316 3.80 7.93 -7.22
N GLY A 317 4.03 6.65 -6.99
CA GLY A 317 5.33 6.01 -7.11
C GLY A 317 5.36 5.09 -8.32
N SER A 318 6.55 4.64 -8.70
CA SER A 318 6.68 3.55 -9.67
C SER A 318 6.05 2.30 -9.06
N ASN A 319 4.98 1.84 -9.72
CA ASN A 319 4.14 0.72 -9.34
C ASN A 319 3.28 0.85 -8.07
N VAL A 320 3.08 2.06 -7.55
CA VAL A 320 2.29 2.26 -6.33
C VAL A 320 1.57 3.61 -6.31
N ILE A 321 0.38 3.66 -5.71
CA ILE A 321 -0.35 4.90 -5.43
C ILE A 321 -0.51 5.06 -3.91
N PHE A 322 -0.31 6.28 -3.42
CA PHE A 322 -0.52 6.68 -2.03
C PHE A 322 -1.68 7.68 -1.95
N LEU A 323 -2.63 7.44 -1.05
CA LEU A 323 -3.79 8.31 -0.84
C LEU A 323 -3.93 8.60 0.64
N GLU A 324 -4.00 9.87 1.00
CA GLU A 324 -4.32 10.27 2.37
C GLU A 324 -5.78 10.69 2.47
N LYS A 325 -6.45 10.23 3.52
CA LYS A 325 -7.82 10.62 3.82
C LYS A 325 -7.82 11.94 4.60
N LYS A 326 -8.70 12.88 4.21
CA LYS A 326 -8.87 14.17 4.88
C LYS A 326 -9.07 13.98 6.38
N THR A 327 -8.36 14.81 7.14
CA THR A 327 -8.61 15.04 8.58
C THR A 327 -9.64 16.14 8.77
N ARG A 328 -10.04 16.38 10.02
CA ARG A 328 -10.89 17.52 10.38
C ARG A 328 -10.30 18.86 9.97
N GLU A 329 -8.98 19.04 10.03
CA GLU A 329 -8.32 20.31 9.69
C GLU A 329 -8.53 20.69 8.23
N HIS A 330 -8.67 19.70 7.35
CA HIS A 330 -8.93 19.92 5.93
C HIS A 330 -10.29 20.57 5.68
N CYS A 331 -11.26 20.43 6.60
CA CYS A 331 -12.55 21.13 6.50
C CYS A 331 -12.38 22.66 6.54
N TRP A 332 -11.26 23.21 7.04
CA TRP A 332 -11.01 24.65 7.10
C TRP A 332 -10.54 25.18 5.74
N ASN A 333 -9.97 24.32 4.90
CA ASN A 333 -9.51 24.65 3.56
C ASN A 333 -10.65 24.75 2.53
N GLU A 334 -11.86 24.33 2.91
CA GLU A 334 -13.10 24.41 2.11
C GLU A 334 -13.72 25.83 2.11
N ARG A 335 -13.08 26.83 2.74
CA ARG A 335 -13.49 28.25 2.62
C ARG A 335 -13.48 28.69 1.15
N PRO A 336 -14.23 29.72 0.74
CA PRO A 336 -14.13 30.27 -0.61
C PRO A 336 -12.68 30.62 -1.00
N TYR A 337 -12.34 30.45 -2.28
CA TYR A 337 -11.04 30.89 -2.78
C TYR A 337 -10.93 32.42 -2.71
N VAL A 338 -9.74 32.92 -2.36
CA VAL A 338 -9.52 34.36 -2.12
C VAL A 338 -9.46 35.22 -3.38
N TRP A 339 -9.26 34.60 -4.56
CA TRP A 339 -9.21 35.29 -5.86
C TRP A 339 -10.18 34.64 -6.86
N PRO A 340 -11.50 34.65 -6.59
CA PRO A 340 -12.48 33.97 -7.44
C PRO A 340 -12.50 34.52 -8.87
N ASP A 341 -12.16 35.80 -9.04
CA ASP A 341 -12.00 36.51 -10.32
C ASP A 341 -10.94 35.90 -11.25
N ARG A 342 -9.98 35.14 -10.70
CA ARG A 342 -8.95 34.42 -11.48
C ARG A 342 -9.42 33.07 -11.98
N LEU A 343 -10.54 32.56 -11.47
CA LEU A 343 -11.07 31.26 -11.86
C LEU A 343 -12.04 31.41 -13.04
N VAL A 344 -12.04 30.40 -13.90
CA VAL A 344 -13.00 30.27 -15.00
C VAL A 344 -14.03 29.19 -14.65
N GLY A 345 -15.24 29.32 -15.21
CA GLY A 345 -16.26 28.28 -15.05
C GLY A 345 -16.93 28.24 -13.67
N PRO A 346 -17.40 27.06 -13.23
CA PRO A 346 -18.23 26.91 -12.03
C PRO A 346 -17.58 27.41 -10.73
N ALA A 347 -16.25 27.36 -10.62
CA ALA A 347 -15.54 27.81 -9.42
C ALA A 347 -15.58 29.33 -9.18
N ASN A 348 -15.82 30.16 -10.21
CA ASN A 348 -16.02 31.60 -10.04
C ASN A 348 -17.45 31.95 -9.55
N GLN A 349 -18.38 30.98 -9.61
CA GLN A 349 -19.77 31.18 -9.21
C GLN A 349 -20.06 30.70 -7.79
N GLN A 350 -19.03 30.45 -6.97
CA GLN A 350 -19.23 29.91 -5.63
C GLN A 350 -19.97 30.90 -4.73
N PRO A 351 -21.10 30.49 -4.12
CA PRO A 351 -21.74 31.33 -3.10
C PRO A 351 -20.81 31.46 -1.90
N LEU A 352 -20.65 32.69 -1.39
CA LEU A 352 -19.89 33.02 -0.18
C LEU A 352 -20.47 32.37 1.10
N ASP A 353 -21.60 31.69 1.00
CA ASP A 353 -22.37 31.21 2.14
C ASP A 353 -21.95 29.79 2.55
N ALA A 354 -21.16 29.74 3.62
CA ALA A 354 -20.61 28.54 4.25
C ALA A 354 -21.65 27.61 4.92
N ASN A 355 -22.94 27.80 4.63
CA ASN A 355 -24.06 27.14 5.33
C ASN A 355 -24.85 26.11 4.50
N LYS A 356 -24.44 25.81 3.26
CA LYS A 356 -25.13 24.79 2.44
C LYS A 356 -24.58 23.39 2.67
N GLY A 357 -25.25 22.68 3.58
CA GLY A 357 -25.02 21.29 4.00
C GLY A 357 -24.69 20.30 2.88
N SER A 358 -23.41 20.17 2.57
CA SER A 358 -22.81 19.16 1.71
C SER A 358 -22.50 17.86 2.48
N MET A 359 -22.10 16.80 1.79
CA MET A 359 -21.58 15.59 2.46
C MET A 359 -20.31 15.90 3.27
N ILE A 360 -19.50 16.87 2.84
CA ILE A 360 -18.43 17.47 3.62
C ILE A 360 -18.98 18.09 4.90
N ASP A 361 -20.11 18.82 4.88
CA ASP A 361 -20.72 19.31 6.12
C ASP A 361 -21.17 18.16 7.02
N LYS A 362 -21.71 17.06 6.50
CA LYS A 362 -22.01 15.88 7.33
C LYS A 362 -20.76 15.18 7.87
N PHE A 363 -19.66 15.14 7.13
CA PHE A 363 -18.36 14.63 7.60
C PHE A 363 -17.76 15.55 8.67
N CYS A 364 -17.71 16.85 8.40
CA CYS A 364 -17.19 17.89 9.30
C CYS A 364 -18.11 18.13 10.52
N GLN A 365 -19.43 17.92 10.41
CA GLN A 365 -20.41 17.99 11.50
C GLN A 365 -20.56 16.65 12.27
N GLY A 366 -20.52 15.51 11.58
CA GLY A 366 -20.65 14.17 12.19
C GLY A 366 -19.48 13.81 13.10
N ILE A 367 -18.27 14.27 12.77
CA ILE A 367 -17.10 14.16 13.66
C ILE A 367 -17.28 14.99 14.95
N ASN A 368 -18.05 16.08 14.95
CA ASN A 368 -18.33 16.86 16.17
C ASN A 368 -19.23 16.10 17.17
N MET A 369 -20.09 15.18 16.72
CA MET A 369 -20.93 14.39 17.63
C MET A 369 -20.11 13.33 18.39
N TYR A 370 -19.20 12.62 17.71
CA TYR A 370 -18.37 11.57 18.34
C TYR A 370 -17.43 12.12 19.42
N VAL A 371 -16.96 13.36 19.27
CA VAL A 371 -16.10 14.05 20.26
C VAL A 371 -16.91 14.54 21.48
N ARG A 372 -18.18 14.93 21.31
CA ARG A 372 -19.05 15.29 22.44
C ARG A 372 -19.34 14.09 23.34
N ASP A 373 -19.61 12.92 22.76
CA ASP A 373 -19.85 11.70 23.54
C ASP A 373 -18.61 11.21 24.28
N ASN A 374 -17.41 11.33 23.69
CA ASN A 374 -16.16 10.97 24.38
C ASN A 374 -15.71 11.99 25.42
N LYS A 375 -16.06 13.28 25.28
CA LYS A 375 -15.84 14.27 26.35
C LYS A 375 -16.79 14.06 27.54
N ASN A 376 -18.04 13.72 27.26
CA ASN A 376 -19.03 13.44 28.30
C ASN A 376 -18.71 12.14 29.09
N LYS A 377 -18.16 11.12 28.43
CA LYS A 377 -17.71 9.88 29.12
C LYS A 377 -16.46 10.06 29.99
N ARG A 378 -15.62 11.08 29.73
CA ARG A 378 -14.44 11.39 30.57
C ARG A 378 -14.75 12.25 31.79
N HIS A 379 -15.97 12.76 31.93
CA HIS A 379 -16.42 13.55 33.08
C HIS A 379 -17.39 12.80 33.99
N SER A 380 -17.64 11.51 33.71
CA SER A 380 -18.55 10.65 34.47
C SER A 380 -17.90 9.36 34.98
N GLY A 381 -16.57 9.37 35.18
CA GLY A 381 -15.79 8.25 35.73
C GLY A 381 -14.97 8.70 36.92
#